data_AF-A0A836GSP1-F1
#
_entry.id   AF-A0A836GSP1-F1
#
_cell.length_a   1.000
_cell.length_b   1.000
_cell.length_c   1.000
_cell.angle_alpha   90.00
_cell.angle_beta   90.00
_cell.angle_gamma   90.00
#
_symmetry.space_group_name_H-M   'P 1'
#
loop_
_entity.id
_entity.type
_entity.pdbx_description
1 polymer ?
#
loop_
_entity_poly.entity_id
_entity_poly.type
_entity_poly.pdbx_seq_one_letter_code
_entity_poly.pdbx_strand_id
1 'polypeptide(L)'
;MAAFAPRFYALPLLCAVLVLAAVLARGDGSIVTGDLTMTQPSFDGYTMNLDLSESTASVVTVQLMNSQVSGGGLAVCGPSTSSYTSQARLSMSVVSATVTEATIFFSGVMPTNADIRIVSTTGTLASDQSLFDFSGLTLDGNVTLTVEDTAVTWPKGAEEPGSVVFIGAGSNKMVIQNKAALFVLNANAINGASVLRINTHSPFILSSGAVLAIDYSRCDKCTNALVDIQDSLTLRGSSLFRVANCNVVESTACLLAMSSVEVDSASAYLIHSSTVISGSLFAASEDMPFTVSDNSIVSFLDLKGTATGVLSSAKVPGTVTDSKVMGGGCNIGNVDLTVEDDYQNNGLNVDTIVDRQGLNGNQCANAKCVPGNIESSEHSTTPCTCKCAAGYKLPYCTFVVDPTQNYEGQVDCILPNCETCDRTNPSTRCTTCKEGYIITNEYTCESTAAATTTFTTKAPSSATGTHTAVLAAAVCIAATLNAL
;
A
#
# COMPACT_ATOMS: atom_id res chain seq x y z
N MET A 1 44.72 -53.05 -13.88
CA MET A 1 44.63 -51.69 -14.47
C MET A 1 43.21 -51.49 -14.95
N ALA A 2 42.60 -50.38 -14.55
CA ALA A 2 41.16 -50.13 -14.62
C ALA A 2 40.66 -49.86 -16.05
N ALA A 3 39.44 -50.31 -16.35
CA ALA A 3 38.65 -49.86 -17.49
C ALA A 3 37.73 -48.71 -17.01
N PHE A 4 37.88 -47.54 -17.63
CA PHE A 4 37.00 -46.38 -17.42
C PHE A 4 35.70 -46.58 -18.19
N ALA A 5 34.57 -46.55 -17.50
CA ALA A 5 33.23 -46.40 -18.09
C ALA A 5 32.86 -44.92 -18.20
N PRO A 6 32.19 -44.47 -19.27
CA PRO A 6 31.76 -43.08 -19.41
C PRO A 6 30.54 -42.83 -18.50
N ARG A 7 30.60 -41.71 -17.78
CA ARG A 7 29.67 -41.34 -16.71
C ARG A 7 28.34 -40.80 -17.26
N PHE A 8 27.26 -41.27 -16.66
CA PHE A 8 25.90 -40.73 -16.74
C PHE A 8 25.83 -39.29 -16.17
N TYR A 9 25.96 -38.27 -17.01
CA TYR A 9 25.73 -36.86 -16.63
C TYR A 9 24.56 -36.20 -17.38
N ALA A 10 23.88 -36.91 -18.28
CA ALA A 10 22.83 -36.34 -19.12
C ALA A 10 21.50 -36.09 -18.37
N LEU A 11 21.16 -36.93 -17.38
CA LEU A 11 19.89 -36.84 -16.64
C LEU A 11 19.75 -35.60 -15.73
N PRO A 12 20.76 -35.24 -14.89
CA PRO A 12 20.67 -34.04 -14.07
C PRO A 12 20.74 -32.76 -14.90
N LEU A 13 21.43 -32.77 -16.05
CA LEU A 13 21.48 -31.65 -16.97
C LEU A 13 20.12 -31.43 -17.67
N LEU A 14 19.43 -32.50 -18.04
CA LEU A 14 18.10 -32.44 -18.65
C LEU A 14 17.04 -31.93 -17.66
N CYS A 15 17.11 -32.35 -16.39
CA CYS A 15 16.25 -31.81 -15.32
C CYS A 15 16.55 -30.33 -15.05
N ALA A 16 17.82 -29.92 -15.00
CA ALA A 16 18.17 -28.51 -14.83
C ALA A 16 17.71 -27.65 -16.00
N VAL A 17 17.81 -28.14 -17.24
CA VAL A 17 17.34 -27.44 -18.45
C VAL A 17 15.82 -27.42 -18.53
N LEU A 18 15.11 -28.45 -18.08
CA LEU A 18 13.64 -28.46 -18.01
C LEU A 18 13.10 -27.56 -16.89
N VAL A 19 13.79 -27.47 -15.74
CA VAL A 19 13.47 -26.48 -14.69
C VAL A 19 13.78 -25.06 -15.19
N LEU A 20 14.89 -24.85 -15.89
CA LEU A 20 15.22 -23.55 -16.48
C LEU A 20 14.26 -23.18 -17.62
N ALA A 21 13.78 -24.16 -18.40
CA ALA A 21 12.79 -23.97 -19.46
C ALA A 21 11.36 -23.78 -18.91
N ALA A 22 11.05 -24.35 -17.75
CA ALA A 22 9.82 -24.08 -17.00
C ALA A 22 9.85 -22.72 -16.29
N VAL A 23 11.02 -22.26 -15.85
CA VAL A 23 11.22 -20.87 -15.37
C VAL A 23 11.22 -19.87 -16.53
N LEU A 24 11.62 -20.29 -17.73
CA LEU A 24 11.50 -19.53 -18.99
C LEU A 24 10.16 -19.76 -19.72
N ALA A 25 9.21 -20.48 -19.12
CA ALA A 25 7.82 -20.55 -19.58
C ALA A 25 7.16 -19.20 -19.26
N ARG A 26 7.54 -18.22 -20.09
CA ARG A 26 6.97 -16.89 -20.32
C ARG A 26 5.84 -16.55 -19.35
N GLY A 27 6.18 -15.82 -18.29
CA GLY A 27 5.22 -14.86 -17.76
C GLY A 27 4.86 -13.94 -18.92
N ASP A 28 3.57 -13.92 -19.29
CA ASP A 28 3.09 -12.90 -20.21
C ASP A 28 3.44 -11.53 -19.61
N GLY A 29 3.97 -10.65 -20.44
CA GLY A 29 4.42 -9.36 -19.95
C GLY A 29 4.30 -8.28 -20.99
N SER A 30 4.10 -7.06 -20.52
CA SER A 30 4.04 -5.86 -21.35
C SER A 30 5.07 -4.85 -20.90
N ILE A 31 5.51 -4.05 -21.87
CA ILE A 31 6.23 -2.81 -21.61
C ILE A 31 5.22 -1.70 -21.82
N VAL A 32 5.00 -0.89 -20.79
CA VAL A 32 4.09 0.24 -20.81
C VAL A 32 4.85 1.46 -21.29
N THR A 33 4.60 1.83 -22.55
CA THR A 33 5.12 3.07 -23.17
C THR A 33 4.03 4.11 -23.44
N GLY A 34 2.76 3.73 -23.28
CA GLY A 34 1.57 4.55 -23.51
C GLY A 34 0.36 4.03 -22.75
N ASP A 35 -0.81 4.61 -23.00
CA ASP A 35 -2.04 4.28 -22.27
C ASP A 35 -2.41 2.80 -22.38
N LEU A 36 -2.84 2.22 -21.27
CA LEU A 36 -3.21 0.81 -21.17
C LEU A 36 -4.44 0.67 -20.28
N THR A 37 -5.51 0.09 -20.82
CA THR A 37 -6.71 -0.28 -20.06
C THR A 37 -6.99 -1.76 -20.23
N MET A 38 -7.12 -2.48 -19.12
CA MET A 38 -7.46 -3.89 -19.06
C MET A 38 -8.65 -4.09 -18.12
N THR A 39 -9.72 -4.71 -18.61
CA THR A 39 -10.94 -4.98 -17.85
C THR A 39 -11.16 -6.48 -17.73
N GLN A 40 -11.38 -6.97 -16.52
CA GLN A 40 -11.47 -8.40 -16.19
C GLN A 40 -10.26 -9.24 -16.64
N PRO A 41 -9.01 -8.75 -16.58
CA PRO A 41 -7.87 -9.59 -16.91
C PRO A 41 -7.65 -10.66 -15.82
N SER A 42 -7.13 -11.80 -16.23
CA SER A 42 -6.59 -12.81 -15.32
C SER A 42 -5.06 -12.75 -15.36
N PHE A 43 -4.44 -12.50 -14.21
CA PHE A 43 -3.00 -12.43 -14.06
C PHE A 43 -2.50 -13.64 -13.30
N ASP A 44 -1.59 -14.38 -13.95
CA ASP A 44 -0.87 -15.53 -13.39
C ASP A 44 0.59 -15.43 -13.88
N GLY A 45 1.46 -14.86 -13.02
CA GLY A 45 2.84 -14.57 -13.37
C GLY A 45 3.01 -13.43 -14.38
N TYR A 46 2.05 -12.51 -14.45
CA TYR A 46 2.07 -11.41 -15.42
C TYR A 46 3.02 -10.30 -14.97
N THR A 47 3.88 -9.80 -15.86
CA THR A 47 4.79 -8.70 -15.54
C THR A 47 4.56 -7.47 -16.41
N MET A 48 4.29 -6.34 -15.79
CA MET A 48 4.20 -5.02 -16.40
C MET A 48 5.48 -4.24 -16.11
N ASN A 49 6.25 -3.91 -17.14
CA ASN A 49 7.42 -3.05 -17.03
C ASN A 49 7.06 -1.62 -17.42
N LEU A 50 7.26 -0.66 -16.51
CA LEU A 50 6.96 0.75 -16.73
C LEU A 50 8.17 1.42 -17.41
N ASP A 51 8.09 1.57 -18.74
CA ASP A 51 9.11 2.26 -19.56
C ASP A 51 8.49 3.44 -20.32
N LEU A 52 8.26 4.53 -19.61
CA LEU A 52 7.81 5.80 -20.17
C LEU A 52 8.89 6.62 -20.92
N SER A 53 10.09 6.10 -21.20
CA SER A 53 11.23 6.91 -21.68
C SER A 53 11.03 7.37 -23.12
N GLU A 54 10.39 6.52 -23.92
CA GLU A 54 10.02 6.79 -25.30
C GLU A 54 8.63 7.44 -25.43
N SER A 55 7.93 7.65 -24.31
CA SER A 55 6.57 8.20 -24.35
C SER A 55 6.58 9.67 -24.74
N THR A 56 5.76 10.01 -25.73
CA THR A 56 5.53 11.40 -26.16
C THR A 56 4.35 12.05 -25.44
N ALA A 57 3.63 11.27 -24.62
CA ALA A 57 2.47 11.75 -23.87
C ALA A 57 2.91 12.57 -22.65
N SER A 58 2.10 13.57 -22.27
CA SER A 58 2.34 14.32 -21.03
C SER A 58 1.92 13.54 -19.76
N VAL A 59 1.00 12.59 -19.93
CA VAL A 59 0.51 11.65 -18.92
C VAL A 59 0.25 10.33 -19.64
N VAL A 60 0.72 9.23 -19.07
CA VAL A 60 0.37 7.86 -19.45
C VAL A 60 -0.57 7.29 -18.41
N THR A 61 -1.70 6.78 -18.85
CA THR A 61 -2.76 6.25 -18.00
C THR A 61 -2.76 4.73 -18.07
N VAL A 62 -2.65 4.06 -16.91
CA VAL A 62 -2.77 2.61 -16.78
C VAL A 62 -3.96 2.28 -15.91
N GLN A 63 -4.90 1.49 -16.41
CA GLN A 63 -6.11 1.09 -15.68
C GLN A 63 -6.30 -0.41 -15.74
N LEU A 64 -6.21 -1.07 -14.58
CA LEU A 64 -6.50 -2.48 -14.40
C LEU A 64 -7.80 -2.58 -13.58
N MET A 65 -8.87 -3.07 -14.18
CA MET A 65 -10.20 -3.10 -13.55
C MET A 65 -10.72 -4.52 -13.42
N ASN A 66 -11.34 -4.85 -12.29
CA ASN A 66 -11.99 -6.14 -12.03
C ASN A 66 -11.06 -7.34 -12.27
N SER A 67 -9.78 -7.19 -11.97
CA SER A 67 -8.74 -8.17 -12.28
C SER A 67 -8.81 -9.38 -11.34
N GLN A 68 -8.53 -10.57 -11.86
CA GLN A 68 -8.27 -11.76 -11.05
C GLN A 68 -6.78 -12.01 -11.00
N VAL A 69 -6.20 -12.14 -9.80
CA VAL A 69 -4.78 -12.41 -9.61
C VAL A 69 -4.64 -13.73 -8.88
N SER A 70 -3.91 -14.67 -9.47
CA SER A 70 -3.71 -16.02 -8.93
C SER A 70 -2.34 -16.56 -9.33
N GLY A 71 -1.96 -17.73 -8.80
CA GLY A 71 -0.71 -18.40 -9.18
C GLY A 71 0.53 -17.53 -8.99
N GLY A 72 1.26 -17.26 -10.07
CA GLY A 72 2.45 -16.41 -10.08
C GLY A 72 2.21 -14.91 -9.84
N GLY A 73 0.95 -14.48 -9.77
CA GLY A 73 0.58 -13.11 -9.39
C GLY A 73 0.70 -12.06 -10.51
N LEU A 74 0.79 -10.79 -10.09
CA LEU A 74 0.96 -9.62 -10.95
C LEU A 74 2.18 -8.84 -10.47
N ALA A 75 3.16 -8.60 -11.33
CA ALA A 75 4.31 -7.76 -11.05
C ALA A 75 4.21 -6.44 -11.84
N VAL A 76 4.46 -5.32 -11.17
CA VAL A 76 4.59 -3.98 -11.75
C VAL A 76 5.97 -3.46 -11.42
N CYS A 77 6.81 -3.35 -12.44
CA CYS A 77 8.24 -3.09 -12.29
C CYS A 77 8.59 -1.74 -12.93
N GLY A 78 9.08 -0.81 -12.12
CA GLY A 78 9.78 0.38 -12.60
C GLY A 78 11.23 0.06 -13.00
N PRO A 79 11.92 1.03 -13.64
CA PRO A 79 13.35 0.93 -13.92
C PRO A 79 14.20 0.69 -12.66
N SER A 80 15.34 0.03 -12.83
CA SER A 80 16.27 -0.30 -11.74
C SER A 80 17.17 0.87 -11.31
N THR A 81 17.13 2.01 -11.99
CA THR A 81 17.99 3.16 -11.72
C THR A 81 17.23 4.47 -11.77
N SER A 82 17.55 5.40 -10.87
CA SER A 82 16.97 6.74 -10.80
C SER A 82 17.43 7.71 -11.89
N SER A 83 18.40 7.34 -12.74
CA SER A 83 18.83 8.12 -13.92
C SER A 83 17.82 8.11 -15.07
N TYR A 84 16.59 7.72 -14.78
CA TYR A 84 15.52 7.56 -15.73
C TYR A 84 14.86 8.91 -16.01
N THR A 85 15.13 9.47 -17.20
CA THR A 85 14.56 10.75 -17.62
C THR A 85 13.36 10.51 -18.55
N SER A 86 12.17 10.45 -17.99
CA SER A 86 10.93 10.60 -18.77
C SER A 86 10.29 11.96 -18.47
N GLN A 87 9.71 12.59 -19.49
CA GLN A 87 8.86 13.76 -19.32
C GLN A 87 7.40 13.40 -19.03
N ALA A 88 7.02 12.14 -19.30
CA ALA A 88 5.68 11.65 -19.10
C ALA A 88 5.44 11.34 -17.61
N ARG A 89 4.26 11.72 -17.12
CA ARG A 89 3.77 11.36 -15.79
C ARG A 89 2.98 10.05 -15.87
N LEU A 90 2.94 9.27 -14.80
CA LEU A 90 2.10 8.08 -14.73
C LEU A 90 0.83 8.36 -13.92
N SER A 91 -0.32 7.97 -14.44
CA SER A 91 -1.55 7.82 -13.67
C SER A 91 -1.98 6.36 -13.73
N MET A 92 -1.80 5.61 -12.65
CA MET A 92 -2.09 4.19 -12.59
C MET A 92 -3.23 3.92 -11.61
N SER A 93 -4.16 3.05 -12.01
CA SER A 93 -5.22 2.55 -11.15
C SER A 93 -5.35 1.03 -11.26
N VAL A 94 -5.44 0.36 -10.12
CA VAL A 94 -5.83 -1.04 -9.97
C VAL A 94 -7.10 -1.07 -9.14
N VAL A 95 -8.23 -1.41 -9.76
CA VAL A 95 -9.56 -1.26 -9.15
C VAL A 95 -10.27 -2.60 -9.11
N SER A 96 -10.84 -2.92 -7.95
CA SER A 96 -11.67 -4.13 -7.75
C SER A 96 -10.95 -5.43 -8.09
N ALA A 97 -9.67 -5.53 -7.72
CA ALA A 97 -8.90 -6.76 -7.93
C ALA A 97 -9.29 -7.82 -6.89
N THR A 98 -9.39 -9.08 -7.33
CA THR A 98 -9.56 -10.25 -6.46
C THR A 98 -8.31 -11.11 -6.52
N VAL A 99 -7.68 -11.34 -5.38
CA VAL A 99 -6.41 -12.08 -5.28
C VAL A 99 -6.64 -13.40 -4.53
N THR A 100 -6.23 -14.50 -5.15
CA THR A 100 -6.34 -15.85 -4.55
C THR A 100 -4.97 -16.51 -4.53
N GLU A 101 -4.45 -16.75 -3.32
CA GLU A 101 -3.16 -17.43 -3.09
C GLU A 101 -2.01 -16.88 -3.94
N ALA A 102 -1.95 -15.56 -4.12
CA ALA A 102 -0.98 -14.86 -4.95
C ALA A 102 -0.64 -13.47 -4.38
N THR A 103 0.30 -12.79 -5.03
CA THR A 103 0.78 -11.47 -4.62
C THR A 103 0.74 -10.48 -5.79
N ILE A 104 0.44 -9.22 -5.48
CA ILE A 104 0.66 -8.10 -6.38
C ILE A 104 1.96 -7.41 -5.96
N PHE A 105 2.97 -7.52 -6.81
CA PHE A 105 4.33 -7.08 -6.54
C PHE A 105 4.62 -5.74 -7.21
N PHE A 106 5.17 -4.78 -6.46
CA PHE A 106 5.71 -3.53 -7.03
C PHE A 106 7.19 -3.40 -6.69
N SER A 107 8.01 -3.11 -7.70
CA SER A 107 9.45 -2.93 -7.51
C SER A 107 10.05 -1.91 -8.47
N GLY A 108 11.31 -1.55 -8.26
CA GLY A 108 11.98 -0.56 -9.08
C GLY A 108 11.67 0.87 -8.64
N VAL A 109 12.19 1.83 -9.39
CA VAL A 109 11.94 3.26 -9.17
C VAL A 109 10.67 3.64 -9.92
N MET A 110 9.64 4.10 -9.21
CA MET A 110 8.41 4.56 -9.85
C MET A 110 8.66 5.88 -10.62
N PRO A 111 8.02 6.10 -11.77
CA PRO A 111 8.23 7.33 -12.54
C PRO A 111 7.93 8.60 -11.72
N THR A 112 8.81 9.59 -11.78
CA THR A 112 8.63 10.89 -11.10
C THR A 112 7.26 11.50 -11.41
N ASN A 113 6.62 12.12 -10.41
CA ASN A 113 5.26 12.67 -10.48
C ASN A 113 4.17 11.63 -10.83
N ALA A 114 4.40 10.35 -10.53
CA ALA A 114 3.36 9.32 -10.67
C ALA A 114 2.29 9.43 -9.58
N ASP A 115 1.06 9.12 -9.96
CA ASP A 115 -0.06 8.85 -9.07
C ASP A 115 -0.52 7.41 -9.30
N ILE A 116 -0.34 6.55 -8.30
CA ILE A 116 -0.64 5.13 -8.33
C ILE A 116 -1.71 4.85 -7.27
N ARG A 117 -2.86 4.35 -7.69
CA ARG A 117 -3.98 4.04 -6.79
C ARG A 117 -4.40 2.59 -6.92
N ILE A 118 -4.45 1.89 -5.81
CA ILE A 118 -4.95 0.52 -5.70
C ILE A 118 -6.18 0.58 -4.80
N VAL A 119 -7.34 0.21 -5.33
CA VAL A 119 -8.64 0.46 -4.71
C VAL A 119 -9.50 -0.79 -4.72
N SER A 120 -10.21 -1.06 -3.63
CA SER A 120 -11.18 -2.15 -3.51
C SER A 120 -10.59 -3.53 -3.79
N THR A 121 -9.35 -3.79 -3.34
CA THR A 121 -8.71 -5.10 -3.54
C THR A 121 -9.13 -6.07 -2.44
N THR A 122 -9.58 -7.26 -2.82
CA THR A 122 -9.92 -8.33 -1.87
C THR A 122 -9.00 -9.53 -2.04
N GLY A 123 -8.69 -10.21 -0.94
CA GLY A 123 -7.74 -11.33 -0.96
C GLY A 123 -8.11 -12.48 -0.04
N THR A 124 -7.93 -13.71 -0.53
CA THR A 124 -7.81 -14.92 0.32
C THR A 124 -6.46 -15.55 0.00
N LEU A 125 -5.53 -15.51 0.96
CA LEU A 125 -4.12 -15.81 0.70
C LEU A 125 -3.68 -17.09 1.41
N ALA A 126 -2.58 -17.69 0.93
CA ALA A 126 -1.88 -18.72 1.69
C ALA A 126 -1.21 -18.09 2.93
N SER A 127 -0.81 -18.91 3.90
CA SER A 127 -0.34 -18.43 5.20
C SER A 127 0.73 -17.36 5.09
N ASP A 128 1.84 -17.60 4.41
CA ASP A 128 3.03 -16.74 4.36
C ASP A 128 2.97 -15.61 3.31
N GLN A 129 1.89 -15.53 2.53
CA GLN A 129 1.79 -14.61 1.41
C GLN A 129 1.27 -13.25 1.83
N SER A 130 1.94 -12.17 1.41
CA SER A 130 1.42 -10.81 1.54
C SER A 130 0.62 -10.43 0.29
N LEU A 131 -0.43 -9.61 0.45
CA LEU A 131 -1.25 -9.18 -0.69
C LEU A 131 -0.45 -8.29 -1.62
N PHE A 132 0.16 -7.25 -1.05
CA PHE A 132 1.07 -6.35 -1.74
C PHE A 132 2.48 -6.56 -1.21
N ASP A 133 3.42 -6.78 -2.13
CA ASP A 133 4.84 -6.85 -1.81
C ASP A 133 5.57 -5.73 -2.54
N PHE A 134 6.11 -4.81 -1.77
CA PHE A 134 6.84 -3.62 -2.22
C PHE A 134 8.35 -3.75 -2.02
N SER A 135 8.86 -4.99 -1.95
CA SER A 135 10.28 -5.25 -1.80
C SER A 135 11.08 -4.66 -2.96
N GLY A 136 12.04 -3.77 -2.65
CA GLY A 136 12.85 -3.08 -3.65
C GLY A 136 12.12 -1.99 -4.45
N LEU A 137 10.97 -1.51 -3.97
CA LEU A 137 10.28 -0.33 -4.48
C LEU A 137 10.99 0.96 -4.04
N THR A 138 11.06 1.97 -4.90
CA THR A 138 11.51 3.32 -4.54
C THR A 138 10.48 4.34 -4.96
N LEU A 139 10.04 5.18 -4.01
CA LEU A 139 9.14 6.30 -4.25
C LEU A 139 9.94 7.59 -4.12
N ASP A 140 10.20 8.24 -5.25
CA ASP A 140 11.05 9.42 -5.33
C ASP A 140 10.45 10.45 -6.31
N GLY A 141 10.55 11.73 -5.95
CA GLY A 141 10.20 12.83 -6.84
C GLY A 141 8.70 12.97 -7.04
N ASN A 142 7.97 13.27 -5.96
CA ASN A 142 6.54 13.55 -5.98
C ASN A 142 5.67 12.37 -6.48
N VAL A 143 6.09 11.15 -6.17
CA VAL A 143 5.29 9.93 -6.44
C VAL A 143 4.32 9.69 -5.29
N THR A 144 3.05 9.45 -5.61
CA THR A 144 2.05 9.02 -4.64
C THR A 144 1.64 7.59 -4.94
N LEU A 145 1.71 6.70 -3.95
CA LEU A 145 1.11 5.37 -4.00
C LEU A 145 0.06 5.27 -2.89
N THR A 146 -1.18 4.93 -3.26
CA THR A 146 -2.29 4.77 -2.33
C THR A 146 -2.86 3.36 -2.44
N VAL A 147 -2.93 2.64 -1.33
CA VAL A 147 -3.69 1.40 -1.15
C VAL A 147 -4.95 1.75 -0.36
N GLU A 148 -6.13 1.48 -0.92
CA GLU A 148 -7.42 1.92 -0.39
C GLU A 148 -8.45 0.77 -0.42
N ASP A 149 -9.34 0.75 0.57
CA ASP A 149 -10.50 -0.15 0.66
C ASP A 149 -10.14 -1.63 0.46
N THR A 150 -9.05 -2.05 1.11
CA THR A 150 -8.50 -3.40 0.92
C THR A 150 -8.94 -4.33 2.04
N ALA A 151 -9.35 -5.55 1.72
CA ALA A 151 -9.74 -6.55 2.71
C ALA A 151 -9.13 -7.93 2.42
N VAL A 152 -8.39 -8.48 3.38
CA VAL A 152 -7.65 -9.74 3.19
C VAL A 152 -7.83 -10.67 4.37
N THR A 153 -8.00 -11.96 4.07
CA THR A 153 -8.08 -13.03 5.08
C THR A 153 -7.01 -14.07 4.85
N TRP A 154 -6.33 -14.47 5.94
CA TRP A 154 -5.40 -15.59 5.98
C TRP A 154 -6.01 -16.79 6.71
N PRO A 155 -5.46 -18.01 6.50
CA PRO A 155 -5.89 -19.21 7.21
C PRO A 155 -5.71 -19.03 8.72
N LYS A 156 -6.72 -19.45 9.49
CA LYS A 156 -6.66 -19.36 10.94
C LYS A 156 -5.55 -20.25 11.50
N GLY A 157 -4.74 -19.70 12.40
CA GLY A 157 -3.68 -20.44 13.08
C GLY A 157 -2.43 -20.67 12.23
N ALA A 158 -2.24 -19.91 11.16
CA ALA A 158 -0.96 -19.81 10.46
C ALA A 158 0.16 -19.41 11.44
N GLU A 159 1.31 -20.06 11.37
CA GLU A 159 2.46 -19.77 12.25
C GLU A 159 3.12 -18.43 11.87
N GLU A 160 3.31 -18.18 10.57
CA GLU A 160 3.90 -16.95 10.04
C GLU A 160 2.98 -16.35 8.95
N PRO A 161 1.89 -15.67 9.34
CA PRO A 161 1.00 -15.09 8.36
C PRO A 161 1.64 -13.92 7.58
N GLY A 162 1.19 -13.69 6.35
CA GLY A 162 1.56 -12.52 5.55
C GLY A 162 0.87 -11.23 6.00
N SER A 163 1.15 -10.11 5.32
CA SER A 163 0.59 -8.79 5.63
C SER A 163 -0.20 -8.21 4.45
N VAL A 164 -1.03 -7.19 4.69
CA VAL A 164 -1.70 -6.49 3.56
C VAL A 164 -0.65 -5.82 2.69
N VAL A 165 0.25 -5.05 3.30
CA VAL A 165 1.42 -4.49 2.64
C VAL A 165 2.67 -4.98 3.34
N PHE A 166 3.55 -5.62 2.58
CA PHE A 166 4.90 -5.98 2.99
C PHE A 166 5.92 -5.12 2.26
N ILE A 167 6.87 -4.56 3.01
CA ILE A 167 8.00 -3.80 2.47
C ILE A 167 9.28 -4.51 2.91
N GLY A 168 9.81 -5.36 2.01
CA GLY A 168 11.03 -6.11 2.25
C GLY A 168 12.28 -5.49 1.65
N ALA A 169 13.41 -6.13 1.92
CA ALA A 169 14.65 -5.84 1.22
C ALA A 169 14.51 -6.20 -0.27
N GLY A 170 15.14 -5.42 -1.14
CA GLY A 170 15.20 -5.72 -2.57
C GLY A 170 16.48 -5.19 -3.21
N SER A 171 16.56 -5.26 -4.53
CA SER A 171 17.73 -4.76 -5.28
C SER A 171 17.93 -3.25 -5.15
N ASN A 172 16.85 -2.50 -4.88
CA ASN A 172 16.91 -1.08 -4.59
C ASN A 172 16.76 -0.84 -3.09
N LYS A 173 17.44 0.19 -2.58
CA LYS A 173 17.17 0.69 -1.24
C LYS A 173 15.77 1.30 -1.25
N MET A 174 14.83 0.67 -0.55
CA MET A 174 13.50 1.25 -0.43
C MET A 174 13.61 2.51 0.46
N VAL A 175 13.15 3.62 -0.10
CA VAL A 175 13.12 4.95 0.49
C VAL A 175 11.87 5.66 -0.04
N ILE A 176 11.22 6.44 0.81
CA ILE A 176 10.20 7.41 0.39
C ILE A 176 10.81 8.79 0.57
N GLN A 177 11.02 9.51 -0.53
CA GLN A 177 11.73 10.78 -0.48
C GLN A 177 11.23 11.81 -1.50
N ASN A 178 11.68 13.05 -1.33
CA ASN A 178 11.46 14.15 -2.27
C ASN A 178 9.98 14.33 -2.60
N LYS A 179 9.18 14.55 -1.54
CA LYS A 179 7.73 14.76 -1.62
C LYS A 179 6.97 13.54 -2.12
N ALA A 180 7.52 12.34 -2.02
CA ALA A 180 6.78 11.11 -2.30
C ALA A 180 5.92 10.69 -1.09
N ALA A 181 4.89 9.90 -1.34
CA ALA A 181 4.00 9.42 -0.30
C ALA A 181 3.53 7.98 -0.52
N LEU A 182 3.39 7.25 0.58
CA LEU A 182 2.66 5.99 0.68
C LEU A 182 1.49 6.16 1.65
N PHE A 183 0.27 5.97 1.14
CA PHE A 183 -0.95 5.97 1.92
C PHE A 183 -1.56 4.57 1.94
N VAL A 184 -1.89 4.05 3.13
CA VAL A 184 -2.66 2.82 3.32
C VAL A 184 -3.94 3.20 4.06
N LEU A 185 -5.07 3.16 3.37
CA LEU A 185 -6.35 3.65 3.84
C LEU A 185 -7.36 2.50 3.91
N ASN A 186 -8.04 2.38 5.05
CA ASN A 186 -9.14 1.42 5.22
C ASN A 186 -8.77 0.00 4.79
N ALA A 187 -7.55 -0.41 5.17
CA ALA A 187 -7.08 -1.77 4.98
C ALA A 187 -7.52 -2.65 6.16
N ASN A 188 -8.12 -3.79 5.88
CA ASN A 188 -8.57 -4.76 6.87
C ASN A 188 -7.82 -6.09 6.72
N ALA A 189 -7.07 -6.46 7.76
CA ALA A 189 -6.32 -7.71 7.85
C ALA A 189 -7.01 -8.66 8.84
N ILE A 190 -7.36 -9.88 8.41
CA ILE A 190 -7.99 -10.91 9.24
C ILE A 190 -7.09 -12.15 9.33
N ASN A 191 -6.67 -12.52 10.54
CA ASN A 191 -5.69 -13.58 10.83
C ASN A 191 -4.32 -13.39 10.14
N GLY A 192 -4.02 -12.19 9.65
CA GLY A 192 -2.72 -11.85 9.04
C GLY A 192 -1.62 -11.62 10.08
N ALA A 193 -0.43 -11.21 9.65
CA ALA A 193 0.58 -10.67 10.57
C ALA A 193 0.29 -9.20 10.90
N SER A 194 0.09 -8.37 9.88
CA SER A 194 -0.04 -6.92 10.01
C SER A 194 -0.84 -6.31 8.86
N VAL A 195 -1.27 -5.06 9.03
CA VAL A 195 -1.70 -4.24 7.88
C VAL A 195 -0.47 -3.78 7.11
N LEU A 196 0.53 -3.23 7.82
CA LEU A 196 1.82 -2.86 7.23
C LEU A 196 2.93 -3.57 7.99
N ARG A 197 3.77 -4.30 7.25
CA ARG A 197 5.00 -4.89 7.77
C ARG A 197 6.21 -4.41 6.98
N ILE A 198 7.24 -3.94 7.68
CA ILE A 198 8.48 -3.45 7.09
C ILE A 198 9.64 -4.26 7.66
N ASN A 199 10.39 -4.91 6.77
CA ASN A 199 11.59 -5.69 7.10
C ASN A 199 12.58 -5.63 5.93
N THR A 200 13.27 -4.51 5.84
CA THR A 200 14.27 -4.18 4.83
C THR A 200 15.70 -4.55 5.24
N HIS A 201 15.89 -4.98 6.50
CA HIS A 201 17.20 -5.24 7.11
C HIS A 201 18.12 -4.01 7.14
N SER A 202 17.52 -2.81 7.09
CA SER A 202 18.20 -1.52 7.07
C SER A 202 17.28 -0.41 7.59
N PRO A 203 17.80 0.75 8.01
CA PRO A 203 16.92 1.85 8.43
C PRO A 203 15.95 2.28 7.33
N PHE A 204 14.67 2.32 7.67
CA PHE A 204 13.58 2.84 6.84
C PHE A 204 13.52 4.36 6.95
N ILE A 205 13.79 5.07 5.86
CA ILE A 205 13.97 6.53 5.87
C ILE A 205 12.84 7.22 5.11
N LEU A 206 12.19 8.18 5.78
CA LEU A 206 11.32 9.18 5.17
C LEU A 206 12.07 10.52 5.14
N SER A 207 12.25 11.10 3.95
CA SER A 207 13.04 12.34 3.81
C SER A 207 12.46 13.36 2.82
N SER A 208 12.83 14.62 3.00
CA SER A 208 12.53 15.71 2.04
C SER A 208 11.03 15.84 1.73
N GLY A 209 10.21 15.93 2.77
CA GLY A 209 8.76 16.11 2.66
C GLY A 209 7.98 14.83 2.37
N ALA A 210 8.56 13.67 2.68
CA ALA A 210 7.95 12.37 2.44
C ALA A 210 6.81 12.08 3.43
N VAL A 211 5.86 11.24 3.02
CA VAL A 211 4.72 10.84 3.85
C VAL A 211 4.57 9.32 3.86
N LEU A 212 4.46 8.74 5.05
CA LEU A 212 3.92 7.40 5.25
C LEU A 212 2.73 7.51 6.19
N ALA A 213 1.55 7.13 5.71
CA ALA A 213 0.34 7.23 6.50
C ALA A 213 -0.51 5.97 6.39
N ILE A 214 -0.97 5.51 7.56
CA ILE A 214 -1.86 4.37 7.72
C ILE A 214 -3.10 4.88 8.43
N ASP A 215 -4.22 4.94 7.74
CA ASP A 215 -5.46 5.50 8.27
C ASP A 215 -6.63 4.51 8.17
N TYR A 216 -7.57 4.59 9.11
CA TYR A 216 -8.82 3.81 9.13
C TYR A 216 -8.64 2.28 9.04
N SER A 217 -7.43 1.80 9.31
CA SER A 217 -7.08 0.40 9.09
C SER A 217 -7.46 -0.45 10.29
N ARG A 218 -7.74 -1.72 10.03
CA ARG A 218 -8.15 -2.68 11.05
C ARG A 218 -7.32 -3.94 10.97
N CYS A 219 -6.93 -4.41 12.15
CA CYS A 219 -6.29 -5.69 12.34
C CYS A 219 -7.18 -6.54 13.25
N ASP A 220 -7.73 -7.62 12.72
CA ASP A 220 -8.56 -8.60 13.44
C ASP A 220 -7.79 -9.90 13.60
N LYS A 221 -7.49 -10.27 14.85
CA LYS A 221 -6.70 -11.49 15.17
C LYS A 221 -5.33 -11.56 14.49
N CYS A 222 -4.69 -10.44 14.16
CA CYS A 222 -3.34 -10.54 13.59
C CYS A 222 -2.31 -10.98 14.63
N THR A 223 -1.22 -11.60 14.18
CA THR A 223 -0.16 -12.12 15.06
C THR A 223 0.84 -11.05 15.50
N ASN A 224 1.08 -10.03 14.67
CA ASN A 224 2.00 -8.93 14.94
C ASN A 224 1.23 -7.61 15.11
N ALA A 225 1.96 -6.51 15.35
CA ALA A 225 1.38 -5.18 15.41
C ALA A 225 0.63 -4.81 14.12
N LEU A 226 -0.37 -3.92 14.21
CA LEU A 226 -1.06 -3.40 13.02
C LEU A 226 -0.07 -2.76 12.04
N VAL A 227 0.86 -1.96 12.58
CA VAL A 227 2.06 -1.49 11.87
C VAL A 227 3.29 -2.08 12.56
N ASP A 228 3.97 -3.01 11.87
CA ASP A 228 5.15 -3.73 12.33
C ASP A 228 6.38 -3.30 11.53
N ILE A 229 7.21 -2.43 12.10
CA ILE A 229 8.45 -1.93 11.50
C ILE A 229 9.61 -2.59 12.23
N GLN A 230 10.13 -3.67 11.67
CA GLN A 230 11.19 -4.47 12.33
C GLN A 230 12.55 -3.75 12.30
N ASP A 231 12.72 -2.78 11.40
CA ASP A 231 13.88 -1.91 11.30
C ASP A 231 13.71 -0.57 12.03
N SER A 232 14.78 0.23 12.08
CA SER A 232 14.75 1.62 12.54
C SER A 232 13.92 2.50 11.60
N LEU A 233 13.02 3.34 12.14
CA LEU A 233 12.36 4.41 11.39
C LEU A 233 13.12 5.73 11.59
N THR A 234 13.43 6.43 10.50
CA THR A 234 13.96 7.80 10.57
C THR A 234 13.12 8.77 9.74
N LEU A 235 12.73 9.88 10.36
CA LEU A 235 11.97 10.97 9.77
C LEU A 235 12.83 12.23 9.71
N ARG A 236 13.03 12.78 8.50
CA ARG A 236 13.82 14.00 8.31
C ARG A 236 13.29 14.89 7.19
N GLY A 237 13.73 16.14 7.18
CA GLY A 237 13.38 17.14 6.16
C GLY A 237 11.88 17.38 6.04
N SER A 238 11.21 17.70 7.15
CA SER A 238 9.77 17.96 7.20
C SER A 238 8.90 16.81 6.68
N SER A 239 9.27 15.58 7.03
CA SER A 239 8.51 14.37 6.66
C SER A 239 7.45 14.02 7.70
N LEU A 240 6.47 13.20 7.30
CA LEU A 240 5.36 12.77 8.13
C LEU A 240 5.28 11.25 8.20
N PHE A 241 5.25 10.72 9.42
CA PHE A 241 4.71 9.39 9.72
C PHE A 241 3.40 9.54 10.48
N ARG A 242 2.35 8.85 10.03
CA ARG A 242 1.02 8.94 10.63
C ARG A 242 0.36 7.57 10.76
N VAL A 243 -0.18 7.29 11.95
CA VAL A 243 -1.14 6.21 12.17
C VAL A 243 -2.40 6.80 12.78
N ALA A 244 -3.53 6.71 12.08
CA ALA A 244 -4.77 7.34 12.57
C ALA A 244 -6.02 6.50 12.36
N ASN A 245 -7.00 6.65 13.26
CA ASN A 245 -8.30 5.98 13.15
C ASN A 245 -8.19 4.45 13.03
N CYS A 246 -7.11 3.86 13.55
CA CYS A 246 -6.80 2.45 13.38
C CYS A 246 -7.32 1.62 14.56
N ASN A 247 -7.70 0.37 14.29
CA ASN A 247 -8.27 -0.52 15.29
C ASN A 247 -7.58 -1.89 15.33
N VAL A 248 -7.19 -2.32 16.53
CA VAL A 248 -6.71 -3.68 16.79
C VAL A 248 -7.76 -4.42 17.63
N VAL A 249 -8.34 -5.46 17.05
CA VAL A 249 -9.52 -6.16 17.57
C VAL A 249 -9.22 -7.65 17.76
N GLU A 250 -9.68 -8.19 18.88
CA GLU A 250 -9.61 -9.64 19.19
C GLU A 250 -8.19 -10.25 19.09
N SER A 251 -7.15 -9.43 19.31
CA SER A 251 -5.74 -9.84 19.28
C SER A 251 -4.97 -9.37 20.52
N THR A 252 -3.94 -10.11 20.92
CA THR A 252 -2.93 -9.64 21.88
C THR A 252 -1.89 -8.72 21.24
N ALA A 253 -1.96 -8.52 19.91
CA ALA A 253 -1.13 -7.60 19.17
C ALA A 253 -1.27 -6.15 19.64
N CYS A 254 -0.27 -5.36 19.32
CA CYS A 254 -0.25 -3.92 19.60
C CYS A 254 -0.60 -3.08 18.36
N LEU A 255 -0.75 -1.77 18.54
CA LEU A 255 -0.91 -0.85 17.41
C LEU A 255 0.39 -0.73 16.60
N LEU A 256 1.52 -0.58 17.29
CA LEU A 256 2.83 -0.29 16.70
C LEU A 256 3.95 -1.13 17.31
N ALA A 257 4.76 -1.77 16.46
CA ALA A 257 6.03 -2.38 16.84
C ALA A 257 7.15 -1.75 16.01
N MET A 258 8.20 -1.25 16.68
CA MET A 258 9.32 -0.56 16.06
C MET A 258 10.61 -0.89 16.81
N SER A 259 11.75 -1.05 16.12
CA SER A 259 13.03 -1.30 16.82
C SER A 259 13.71 -0.02 17.31
N SER A 260 13.62 1.08 16.55
CA SER A 260 14.01 2.42 16.98
C SER A 260 13.31 3.50 16.15
N VAL A 261 13.24 4.72 16.69
CA VAL A 261 12.64 5.88 16.01
C VAL A 261 13.54 7.11 16.18
N GLU A 262 13.82 7.78 15.07
CA GLU A 262 14.49 9.09 15.04
C GLU A 262 13.60 10.09 14.29
N VAL A 263 13.27 11.21 14.93
CA VAL A 263 12.45 12.27 14.33
C VAL A 263 13.23 13.59 14.40
N ASP A 264 13.68 14.07 13.26
CA ASP A 264 14.52 15.27 13.15
C ASP A 264 14.00 16.26 12.08
N SER A 265 14.68 17.40 11.98
CA SER A 265 14.52 18.39 10.91
C SER A 265 13.06 18.80 10.66
N ALA A 266 12.38 19.28 11.70
CA ALA A 266 11.01 19.76 11.64
C ALA A 266 10.01 18.71 11.09
N SER A 267 10.20 17.44 11.43
CA SER A 267 9.33 16.32 10.99
C SER A 267 8.23 16.03 12.02
N ALA A 268 7.24 15.23 11.63
CA ALA A 268 6.11 14.87 12.47
C ALA A 268 5.91 13.35 12.57
N TYR A 269 5.78 12.87 13.80
CA TYR A 269 5.35 11.51 14.13
C TYR A 269 4.00 11.58 14.85
N LEU A 270 2.94 11.14 14.17
CA LEU A 270 1.56 11.36 14.63
C LEU A 270 0.84 10.04 14.84
N ILE A 271 0.34 9.80 16.04
CA ILE A 271 -0.59 8.70 16.32
C ILE A 271 -1.86 9.28 16.91
N HIS A 272 -3.00 9.04 16.27
CA HIS A 272 -4.25 9.54 16.81
C HIS A 272 -5.51 8.71 16.54
N SER A 273 -6.55 8.93 17.35
CA SER A 273 -7.89 8.36 17.17
C SER A 273 -7.91 6.84 17.04
N SER A 274 -6.95 6.14 17.65
CA SER A 274 -6.75 4.70 17.44
C SER A 274 -7.08 3.90 18.69
N THR A 275 -7.63 2.69 18.51
CA THR A 275 -8.09 1.83 19.61
C THR A 275 -7.47 0.45 19.56
N VAL A 276 -6.99 -0.04 20.71
CA VAL A 276 -6.51 -1.41 20.91
C VAL A 276 -7.35 -2.07 22.01
N ILE A 277 -8.07 -3.15 21.67
CA ILE A 277 -9.04 -3.75 22.59
C ILE A 277 -8.39 -4.62 23.67
N SER A 278 -7.40 -5.44 23.32
CA SER A 278 -6.86 -6.49 24.21
C SER A 278 -5.33 -6.55 24.29
N GLY A 279 -4.61 -5.75 23.52
CA GLY A 279 -3.16 -5.58 23.59
C GLY A 279 -2.74 -4.19 24.07
N SER A 280 -1.50 -3.81 23.76
CA SER A 280 -0.91 -2.51 24.08
C SER A 280 -0.89 -1.56 22.88
N LEU A 281 -0.64 -0.27 23.10
CA LEU A 281 -0.37 0.64 21.98
C LEU A 281 0.97 0.31 21.30
N PHE A 282 2.01 0.03 22.06
CA PHE A 282 3.36 -0.23 21.57
C PHE A 282 3.86 -1.61 22.00
N ALA A 283 4.67 -2.25 21.16
CA ALA A 283 5.56 -3.35 21.57
C ALA A 283 6.92 -2.79 22.01
N ALA A 284 6.92 -1.86 22.96
CA ALA A 284 8.16 -1.25 23.43
C ALA A 284 8.93 -2.19 24.38
N SER A 285 10.20 -2.44 24.09
CA SER A 285 11.15 -3.06 25.02
C SER A 285 11.82 -1.99 25.90
N GLU A 286 12.54 -2.40 26.96
CA GLU A 286 13.26 -1.49 27.88
C GLU A 286 14.20 -0.50 27.17
N ASP A 287 14.65 -0.84 25.96
CA ASP A 287 15.74 -0.15 25.25
C ASP A 287 15.36 0.38 23.87
N MET A 288 14.08 0.51 23.50
CA MET A 288 13.72 1.07 22.18
C MET A 288 14.21 2.53 22.07
N PRO A 289 15.26 2.84 21.29
CA PRO A 289 15.74 4.21 21.18
C PRO A 289 14.70 5.03 20.43
N PHE A 290 14.16 6.07 21.07
CA PHE A 290 13.26 7.03 20.45
C PHE A 290 13.76 8.45 20.74
N THR A 291 14.35 9.07 19.72
CA THR A 291 14.92 10.42 19.78
C THR A 291 14.11 11.40 18.92
N VAL A 292 13.90 12.61 19.46
CA VAL A 292 13.21 13.71 18.77
C VAL A 292 14.06 14.97 18.86
N SER A 293 14.37 15.61 17.71
CA SER A 293 15.20 16.81 17.64
C SER A 293 14.73 17.84 16.60
N ASP A 294 15.33 19.02 16.64
CA ASP A 294 15.29 20.03 15.58
C ASP A 294 13.88 20.54 15.23
N ASN A 295 13.13 21.00 16.25
CA ASN A 295 11.77 21.52 16.14
C ASN A 295 10.76 20.52 15.57
N SER A 296 11.00 19.23 15.80
CA SER A 296 10.07 18.17 15.41
C SER A 296 8.94 18.00 16.41
N ILE A 297 7.90 17.28 16.00
CA ILE A 297 6.76 16.98 16.87
C ILE A 297 6.46 15.48 16.94
N VAL A 298 6.07 15.04 18.13
CA VAL A 298 5.44 13.75 18.37
C VAL A 298 4.08 14.00 19.01
N SER A 299 3.03 13.33 18.54
CA SER A 299 1.68 13.51 19.07
C SER A 299 0.98 12.18 19.35
N PHE A 300 0.41 12.07 20.55
CA PHE A 300 -0.42 10.96 21.01
C PHE A 300 -1.82 11.48 21.36
N LEU A 301 -2.77 11.37 20.43
CA LEU A 301 -4.09 12.00 20.57
C LEU A 301 -5.23 10.99 20.49
N ASP A 302 -6.23 11.08 21.36
CA ASP A 302 -7.44 10.26 21.33
C ASP A 302 -7.16 8.74 21.24
N LEU A 303 -6.11 8.28 21.93
CA LEU A 303 -5.72 6.86 21.94
C LEU A 303 -6.47 6.08 23.01
N LYS A 304 -6.91 4.88 22.67
CA LYS A 304 -7.59 3.97 23.62
C LYS A 304 -6.88 2.63 23.64
N GLY A 305 -6.55 2.15 24.84
CA GLY A 305 -5.86 0.87 24.99
C GLY A 305 -5.91 0.35 26.41
N THR A 306 -5.64 -0.94 26.58
CA THR A 306 -5.52 -1.53 27.93
C THR A 306 -4.22 -1.14 28.63
N ALA A 307 -3.17 -0.88 27.84
CA ALA A 307 -1.86 -0.40 28.29
C ALA A 307 -1.15 0.32 27.14
N THR A 308 -0.15 1.14 27.45
CA THR A 308 0.77 1.66 26.43
C THR A 308 1.75 0.61 25.94
N GLY A 309 2.09 -0.38 26.79
CA GLY A 309 3.13 -1.36 26.50
C GLY A 309 4.55 -0.83 26.70
N VAL A 310 4.68 0.37 27.25
CA VAL A 310 5.95 0.95 27.70
C VAL A 310 6.14 0.59 29.16
N LEU A 311 7.33 0.13 29.52
CA LEU A 311 7.64 -0.25 30.90
C LEU A 311 7.69 0.97 31.81
N SER A 312 7.33 0.80 33.08
CA SER A 312 7.14 1.92 34.02
C SER A 312 8.39 2.77 34.28
N SER A 313 9.59 2.23 34.03
CA SER A 313 10.87 2.96 34.13
C SER A 313 11.26 3.71 32.86
N ALA A 314 10.59 3.44 31.75
CA ALA A 314 10.86 4.00 30.43
C ALA A 314 9.77 5.01 30.03
N LYS A 315 10.12 5.88 29.09
CA LYS A 315 9.17 6.79 28.46
C LYS A 315 9.45 6.85 26.97
N VAL A 316 8.40 7.00 26.16
CA VAL A 316 8.51 7.23 24.72
C VAL A 316 7.90 8.59 24.35
N PRO A 317 8.62 9.45 23.62
CA PRO A 317 10.04 9.35 23.27
C PRO A 317 10.96 9.41 24.49
N GLY A 318 12.11 8.73 24.42
CA GLY A 318 13.09 8.68 25.52
C GLY A 318 14.01 9.90 25.57
N THR A 319 14.27 10.55 24.44
CA THR A 319 15.10 11.77 24.35
C THR A 319 14.42 12.80 23.46
N VAL A 320 14.28 14.02 23.98
CA VAL A 320 13.63 15.14 23.28
C VAL A 320 14.51 16.38 23.43
N THR A 321 14.91 16.98 22.31
CA THR A 321 15.75 18.19 22.26
C THR A 321 15.11 19.21 21.32
N ASP A 322 14.89 20.44 21.81
CA ASP A 322 14.32 21.54 21.02
C ASP A 322 13.07 21.14 20.20
N SER A 323 12.21 20.29 20.77
CA SER A 323 11.07 19.64 20.11
C SER A 323 9.91 19.50 21.07
N LYS A 324 8.73 19.06 20.59
CA LYS A 324 7.53 18.94 21.42
C LYS A 324 6.92 17.55 21.38
N VAL A 325 6.42 17.09 22.52
CA VAL A 325 5.63 15.86 22.62
C VAL A 325 4.25 16.19 23.18
N MET A 326 3.23 16.06 22.35
CA MET A 326 1.86 16.47 22.67
C MET A 326 0.97 15.28 22.99
N GLY A 327 0.11 15.43 24.00
CA GLY A 327 -0.85 14.42 24.42
C GLY A 327 -2.23 15.01 24.65
N GLY A 328 -3.29 14.29 24.29
CA GLY A 328 -4.65 14.74 24.53
C GLY A 328 -5.69 13.64 24.31
N GLY A 329 -6.73 13.58 25.15
CA GLY A 329 -7.88 12.70 24.93
C GLY A 329 -7.62 11.19 25.05
N CYS A 330 -6.47 10.76 25.58
CA CYS A 330 -6.12 9.35 25.72
C CYS A 330 -6.82 8.69 26.92
N ASN A 331 -7.24 7.43 26.75
CA ASN A 331 -7.76 6.55 27.81
C ASN A 331 -6.96 5.24 27.82
N ILE A 332 -6.16 5.03 28.86
CA ILE A 332 -5.27 3.87 29.00
C ILE A 332 -5.63 3.10 30.26
N GLY A 333 -5.90 1.81 30.14
CA GLY A 333 -6.24 0.98 31.29
C GLY A 333 -7.50 1.44 32.03
N ASN A 334 -8.46 2.02 31.30
CA ASN A 334 -9.65 2.70 31.82
C ASN A 334 -9.36 3.98 32.64
N VAL A 335 -8.19 4.58 32.46
CA VAL A 335 -7.82 5.88 33.06
C VAL A 335 -7.74 6.93 31.96
N ASP A 336 -8.53 7.99 32.09
CA ASP A 336 -8.40 9.17 31.24
C ASP A 336 -7.14 9.94 31.61
N LEU A 337 -6.28 10.20 30.63
CA LEU A 337 -5.03 10.94 30.83
C LEU A 337 -5.28 12.42 30.58
N THR A 338 -5.22 13.23 31.64
CA THR A 338 -5.67 14.63 31.63
C THR A 338 -4.58 15.64 31.97
N VAL A 339 -3.54 15.21 32.68
CA VAL A 339 -2.36 16.03 33.03
C VAL A 339 -1.07 15.34 32.63
N GLU A 340 0.04 16.09 32.58
CA GLU A 340 1.37 15.60 32.20
C GLU A 340 1.78 14.33 32.98
N ASP A 341 1.59 14.34 34.29
CA ASP A 341 1.90 13.21 35.17
C ASP A 341 1.12 11.95 34.78
N ASP A 342 -0.13 12.06 34.33
CA ASP A 342 -0.92 10.90 33.89
C ASP A 342 -0.25 10.22 32.68
N TYR A 343 0.19 11.01 31.70
CA TYR A 343 0.88 10.51 30.51
C TYR A 343 2.23 9.88 30.88
N GLN A 344 3.02 10.57 31.70
CA GLN A 344 4.34 10.11 32.09
C GLN A 344 4.30 8.83 32.94
N ASN A 345 3.33 8.72 33.84
CA ASN A 345 3.10 7.50 34.63
C ASN A 345 2.64 6.32 33.76
N ASN A 346 2.12 6.59 32.57
CA ASN A 346 1.76 5.58 31.57
C ASN A 346 2.86 5.41 30.49
N GLY A 347 4.06 5.96 30.69
CA GLY A 347 5.20 5.77 29.80
C GLY A 347 5.19 6.63 28.54
N LEU A 348 4.32 7.63 28.44
CA LEU A 348 4.32 8.60 27.34
C LEU A 348 5.00 9.89 27.82
N ASN A 349 6.11 10.28 27.18
CA ASN A 349 6.90 11.46 27.55
C ASN A 349 6.28 12.76 27.04
N VAL A 350 5.00 12.96 27.33
CA VAL A 350 4.26 14.17 26.94
C VAL A 350 4.69 15.33 27.84
N ASP A 351 4.92 16.48 27.23
CA ASP A 351 5.24 17.76 27.89
C ASP A 351 4.16 18.83 27.63
N THR A 352 3.30 18.60 26.64
CA THR A 352 2.29 19.56 26.18
C THR A 352 0.93 18.89 26.12
N ILE A 353 0.05 19.24 27.05
CA ILE A 353 -1.33 18.75 27.04
C ILE A 353 -2.18 19.57 26.07
N VAL A 354 -2.99 18.88 25.26
CA VAL A 354 -4.01 19.48 24.42
C VAL A 354 -5.38 18.89 24.72
N ASP A 355 -6.41 19.70 24.63
CA ASP A 355 -7.79 19.21 24.77
C ASP A 355 -8.28 18.51 23.49
N ARG A 356 -9.54 18.04 23.49
CA ARG A 356 -10.15 17.40 22.32
C ARG A 356 -10.29 18.32 21.10
N GLN A 357 -10.18 19.62 21.30
CA GLN A 357 -10.14 20.60 20.22
C GLN A 357 -8.72 20.85 19.74
N GLY A 358 -7.68 20.24 20.34
CA GLY A 358 -6.28 20.48 19.99
C GLY A 358 -5.73 21.78 20.56
N LEU A 359 -6.41 22.37 21.55
CA LEU A 359 -5.99 23.60 22.23
C LEU A 359 -5.06 23.27 23.39
N ASN A 360 -4.00 24.06 23.54
CA ASN A 360 -3.28 24.21 24.80
C ASN A 360 -3.71 25.54 25.42
N GLY A 361 -4.53 25.49 26.48
CA GLY A 361 -5.22 26.67 26.99
C GLY A 361 -6.18 27.24 25.94
N ASN A 362 -5.88 28.45 25.45
CA ASN A 362 -6.72 29.14 24.46
C ASN A 362 -6.05 29.23 23.07
N GLN A 363 -4.95 28.50 22.84
CA GLN A 363 -4.19 28.56 21.60
C GLN A 363 -4.12 27.20 20.93
N CYS A 364 -4.25 27.17 19.61
CA CYS A 364 -4.05 25.94 18.85
C CYS A 364 -2.59 25.51 18.89
N ALA A 365 -2.38 24.31 19.42
CA ALA A 365 -1.06 23.71 19.57
C ALA A 365 -0.50 23.16 18.26
N ASN A 366 -1.33 23.06 17.21
CA ASN A 366 -0.97 22.48 15.91
C ASN A 366 -0.43 21.05 16.02
N ALA A 367 -1.00 20.27 16.94
CA ALA A 367 -0.55 18.92 17.28
C ALA A 367 -0.62 17.91 16.12
N LYS A 368 -1.27 18.26 15.00
CA LYS A 368 -1.37 17.44 13.81
C LYS A 368 -0.67 18.08 12.59
N CYS A 369 0.20 19.07 12.78
CA CYS A 369 0.77 19.82 11.64
C CYS A 369 2.26 19.56 11.51
N VAL A 370 2.73 19.31 10.29
CA VAL A 370 4.18 19.25 10.02
C VAL A 370 4.80 20.62 10.35
N PRO A 371 5.80 20.68 11.25
CA PRO A 371 6.43 21.94 11.63
C PRO A 371 7.07 22.67 10.44
N GLY A 372 7.09 24.00 10.50
CA GLY A 372 7.64 24.85 9.44
C GLY A 372 6.74 25.05 8.22
N ASN A 373 5.64 24.28 8.10
CA ASN A 373 4.74 24.34 6.94
C ASN A 373 3.41 25.06 7.23
N ILE A 374 3.33 25.79 8.35
CA ILE A 374 2.12 26.46 8.83
C ILE A 374 2.21 27.99 8.72
N GLU A 375 1.08 28.64 8.45
CA GLU A 375 0.96 30.10 8.27
C GLU A 375 0.57 30.82 9.57
N SER A 376 -0.44 30.31 10.28
CA SER A 376 -0.89 30.82 11.58
C SER A 376 -1.75 29.80 12.30
N SER A 377 -1.78 29.86 13.63
CA SER A 377 -2.75 29.13 14.46
C SER A 377 -4.09 29.88 14.45
N GLU A 378 -5.17 29.30 13.91
CA GLU A 378 -6.51 29.91 13.98
C GLU A 378 -7.41 29.18 14.99
N HIS A 379 -8.15 29.93 15.81
CA HIS A 379 -9.23 29.42 16.63
C HIS A 379 -10.42 30.39 16.58
N SER A 380 -11.62 29.89 16.26
CA SER A 380 -12.84 30.69 16.38
C SER A 380 -14.02 29.87 16.88
N THR A 381 -14.29 28.67 16.33
CA THR A 381 -15.38 27.77 16.77
C THR A 381 -15.19 26.28 16.42
N THR A 382 -14.10 25.92 15.73
CA THR A 382 -13.82 24.55 15.24
C THR A 382 -12.63 23.93 15.98
N PRO A 383 -12.49 22.59 15.99
CA PRO A 383 -11.24 21.94 16.40
C PRO A 383 -10.05 22.56 15.64
N CYS A 384 -8.90 22.65 16.31
CA CYS A 384 -7.66 23.13 15.73
C CYS A 384 -7.31 22.34 14.48
N THR A 385 -7.33 23.04 13.36
CA THR A 385 -6.84 22.56 12.08
C THR A 385 -5.53 23.24 11.76
N CYS A 386 -4.72 22.59 10.94
CA CYS A 386 -3.54 23.25 10.41
C CYS A 386 -3.98 24.34 9.43
N LYS A 387 -3.30 25.48 9.42
CA LYS A 387 -3.37 26.43 8.32
C LYS A 387 -2.04 26.39 7.61
N CYS A 388 -2.05 25.87 6.39
CA CYS A 388 -0.81 25.58 5.67
C CYS A 388 -0.27 26.81 4.98
N ALA A 389 1.06 26.96 5.01
CA ALA A 389 1.74 27.96 4.21
C ALA A 389 1.58 27.67 2.71
N ALA A 390 1.71 28.72 1.90
CA ALA A 390 1.67 28.60 0.45
C ALA A 390 2.58 27.46 -0.07
N GLY A 391 1.99 26.54 -0.84
CA GLY A 391 2.68 25.37 -1.41
C GLY A 391 2.48 24.07 -0.65
N TYR A 392 1.95 24.11 0.58
CA TYR A 392 1.64 22.92 1.39
C TYR A 392 0.14 22.58 1.34
N LYS A 393 -0.18 21.34 1.68
CA LYS A 393 -1.50 20.73 1.55
C LYS A 393 -2.03 20.31 2.92
N LEU A 394 -3.28 20.65 3.15
CA LEU A 394 -4.06 20.18 4.29
C LEU A 394 -4.25 18.64 4.22
N PRO A 395 -4.64 17.98 5.33
CA PRO A 395 -4.88 18.55 6.65
C PRO A 395 -3.62 18.72 7.49
N TYR A 396 -2.49 18.12 7.11
CA TYR A 396 -1.26 18.05 7.94
C TYR A 396 -0.15 19.01 7.50
N CYS A 397 -0.39 19.84 6.47
CA CYS A 397 0.60 20.73 5.85
C CYS A 397 1.82 20.00 5.28
N THR A 398 1.54 18.97 4.49
CA THR A 398 2.52 18.19 3.73
C THR A 398 2.72 18.77 2.32
N PHE A 399 3.72 18.30 1.58
CA PHE A 399 3.86 18.66 0.17
C PHE A 399 2.85 17.92 -0.73
N VAL A 400 2.50 16.69 -0.34
CA VAL A 400 1.59 15.83 -1.09
C VAL A 400 0.15 16.10 -0.65
N VAL A 401 -0.77 16.03 -1.60
CA VAL A 401 -2.21 16.07 -1.32
C VAL A 401 -2.58 14.80 -0.55
N ASP A 402 -2.98 14.97 0.70
CA ASP A 402 -3.40 13.84 1.52
C ASP A 402 -4.78 13.36 1.05
N PRO A 403 -4.93 12.07 0.70
CA PRO A 403 -6.21 11.53 0.26
C PRO A 403 -7.29 11.71 1.35
N THR A 404 -6.96 11.71 2.64
CA THR A 404 -7.95 11.84 3.73
C THR A 404 -8.80 13.10 3.68
N GLN A 405 -8.34 14.17 3.01
CA GLN A 405 -9.15 15.37 2.79
C GLN A 405 -10.45 15.11 2.04
N ASN A 406 -10.42 14.14 1.12
CA ASN A 406 -11.55 13.76 0.29
C ASN A 406 -12.10 12.39 0.71
N TYR A 407 -11.54 11.78 1.77
CA TYR A 407 -11.96 10.47 2.30
C TYR A 407 -13.26 10.63 3.05
N GLU A 408 -14.32 10.90 2.28
CA GLU A 408 -15.68 10.76 2.74
C GLU A 408 -16.09 9.32 2.53
N GLY A 409 -16.57 8.66 3.59
CA GLY A 409 -17.14 7.31 3.50
C GLY A 409 -18.38 7.21 2.59
N GLN A 410 -18.78 8.31 1.94
CA GLN A 410 -19.75 8.42 0.85
C GLN A 410 -19.45 9.70 0.06
N VAL A 411 -18.53 9.66 -0.91
CA VAL A 411 -18.67 10.62 -2.02
C VAL A 411 -19.84 10.12 -2.85
N ASP A 412 -20.99 10.79 -2.76
CA ASP A 412 -22.16 10.44 -3.56
C ASP A 412 -21.76 10.48 -5.04
N CYS A 413 -21.66 9.30 -5.63
CA CYS A 413 -21.34 9.14 -7.03
C CYS A 413 -22.56 9.60 -7.85
N ILE A 414 -22.52 10.83 -8.34
CA ILE A 414 -23.66 11.46 -9.01
C ILE A 414 -23.75 11.09 -10.49
N LEU A 415 -22.79 10.33 -11.02
CA LEU A 415 -22.83 9.84 -12.39
C LEU A 415 -23.91 8.76 -12.55
N PRO A 416 -24.84 8.92 -13.50
CA PRO A 416 -25.89 7.93 -13.75
C PRO A 416 -25.29 6.55 -14.03
N ASN A 417 -25.89 5.53 -13.39
CA ASN A 417 -25.48 4.13 -13.52
C ASN A 417 -24.04 3.83 -13.08
N CYS A 418 -23.38 4.79 -12.43
CA CYS A 418 -22.08 4.61 -11.82
C CYS A 418 -22.27 4.14 -10.37
N GLU A 419 -21.50 3.12 -10.00
CA GLU A 419 -21.45 2.53 -8.66
C GLU A 419 -20.37 3.20 -7.81
N THR A 420 -19.19 3.47 -8.40
CA THR A 420 -18.12 4.23 -7.75
C THR A 420 -17.55 5.28 -8.71
N CYS A 421 -17.30 6.49 -8.21
CA CYS A 421 -16.78 7.60 -9.00
C CYS A 421 -15.33 7.93 -8.63
N ASP A 422 -14.61 8.52 -9.56
CA ASP A 422 -13.28 9.10 -9.33
C ASP A 422 -13.39 10.16 -8.24
N ARG A 423 -12.66 9.97 -7.15
CA ARG A 423 -12.70 10.84 -5.98
C ARG A 423 -12.33 12.31 -6.26
N THR A 424 -11.46 12.55 -7.23
CA THR A 424 -11.03 13.90 -7.61
C THR A 424 -12.02 14.57 -8.58
N ASN A 425 -12.85 13.77 -9.25
CA ASN A 425 -13.83 14.21 -10.25
C ASN A 425 -15.15 13.41 -10.15
N PRO A 426 -15.83 13.40 -8.99
CA PRO A 426 -16.95 12.49 -8.73
C PRO A 426 -18.22 12.81 -9.53
N SER A 427 -18.23 13.98 -10.18
CA SER A 427 -19.29 14.46 -11.05
C SER A 427 -19.10 14.16 -12.53
N THR A 428 -17.91 13.74 -12.95
CA THR A 428 -17.54 13.62 -14.37
C THR A 428 -16.76 12.37 -14.73
N ARG A 429 -16.24 11.62 -13.75
CA ARG A 429 -15.55 10.36 -14.01
C ARG A 429 -16.03 9.21 -13.13
N CYS A 430 -16.47 8.15 -13.78
CA CYS A 430 -16.88 6.89 -13.18
C CYS A 430 -15.70 5.91 -13.16
N THR A 431 -15.54 5.20 -12.05
CA THR A 431 -14.52 4.15 -11.88
C THR A 431 -15.11 2.75 -11.80
N THR A 432 -16.40 2.60 -11.49
CA THR A 432 -17.13 1.33 -11.61
C THR A 432 -18.59 1.60 -11.92
N CYS A 433 -19.17 0.88 -12.88
CA CYS A 433 -20.59 0.96 -13.22
C CYS A 433 -21.43 -0.06 -12.44
N LYS A 434 -22.70 0.27 -12.20
CA LYS A 434 -23.71 -0.65 -11.66
C LYS A 434 -23.90 -1.85 -12.58
N GLU A 435 -24.33 -2.98 -12.02
CA GLU A 435 -24.62 -4.21 -12.78
C GLU A 435 -25.52 -3.93 -14.00
N GLY A 436 -25.11 -4.43 -15.17
CA GLY A 436 -25.79 -4.16 -16.46
C GLY A 436 -25.25 -2.96 -17.24
N TYR A 437 -24.19 -2.29 -16.78
CA TYR A 437 -23.56 -1.14 -17.45
C TYR A 437 -22.04 -1.31 -17.56
N ILE A 438 -21.43 -0.69 -18.57
CA ILE A 438 -19.98 -0.66 -18.83
C ILE A 438 -19.46 0.77 -18.88
N ILE A 439 -18.22 0.97 -18.44
CA ILE A 439 -17.53 2.26 -18.49
C ILE A 439 -17.14 2.59 -19.94
N THR A 440 -17.42 3.82 -20.38
CA THR A 440 -17.00 4.36 -21.68
C THR A 440 -15.63 5.04 -21.61
N ASN A 441 -15.06 5.37 -22.78
CA ASN A 441 -13.79 6.11 -22.87
C ASN A 441 -13.87 7.53 -22.28
N GLU A 442 -15.09 8.06 -22.13
CA GLU A 442 -15.37 9.34 -21.47
C GLU A 442 -15.60 9.19 -19.96
N TYR A 443 -15.34 8.01 -19.37
CA TYR A 443 -15.54 7.71 -17.94
C TYR A 443 -17.01 7.82 -17.50
N THR A 444 -17.95 7.40 -18.35
CA THR A 444 -19.39 7.34 -18.03
C THR A 444 -19.93 5.90 -18.14
N CYS A 445 -21.15 5.62 -17.68
CA CYS A 445 -21.73 4.27 -17.70
C CYS A 445 -22.84 4.10 -18.73
N GLU A 446 -22.63 3.19 -19.67
CA GLU A 446 -23.59 2.85 -20.72
C GLU A 446 -24.12 1.42 -20.58
N SER A 447 -25.40 1.20 -20.94
CA SER A 447 -26.05 -0.10 -20.76
C SER A 447 -25.47 -1.17 -21.69
N THR A 448 -25.32 -2.38 -21.16
CA THR A 448 -24.92 -3.59 -21.91
C THR A 448 -26.08 -4.23 -22.70
N ALA A 449 -27.26 -3.60 -22.74
CA ALA A 449 -28.39 -4.07 -23.55
C ALA A 449 -28.05 -4.02 -25.06
N ALA A 450 -27.49 -5.14 -25.53
CA ALA A 450 -27.37 -5.61 -26.91
C ALA A 450 -27.52 -4.55 -28.00
N ALA A 451 -26.42 -3.86 -28.33
CA ALA A 451 -26.17 -3.57 -29.73
C ALA A 451 -25.90 -4.92 -30.42
N THR A 452 -26.96 -5.58 -30.89
CA THR A 452 -26.85 -6.56 -31.98
C THR A 452 -26.41 -5.78 -33.22
N THR A 453 -25.14 -5.41 -33.29
CA THR A 453 -24.49 -5.13 -34.56
C THR A 453 -24.25 -6.49 -35.21
N THR A 454 -25.17 -6.85 -36.10
CA THR A 454 -24.96 -7.89 -37.09
C THR A 454 -23.67 -7.57 -37.84
N PHE A 455 -22.55 -8.15 -37.43
CA PHE A 455 -21.38 -8.25 -38.29
C PHE A 455 -21.73 -9.25 -39.39
N THR A 456 -22.20 -8.74 -40.54
CA THR A 456 -22.09 -9.48 -41.80
C THR A 456 -20.60 -9.63 -42.11
N THR A 457 -19.99 -10.71 -41.64
CA THR A 457 -18.74 -11.21 -42.18
C THR A 457 -19.04 -11.76 -43.58
N LYS A 458 -18.80 -10.92 -44.59
CA LYS A 458 -18.73 -11.36 -45.97
C LYS A 458 -17.47 -12.23 -46.11
N ALA A 459 -17.64 -13.54 -45.98
CA ALA A 459 -16.60 -14.50 -46.31
C ALA A 459 -16.27 -14.41 -47.82
N PRO A 460 -14.98 -14.44 -48.20
CA PRO A 460 -14.59 -14.49 -49.60
C PRO A 460 -15.01 -15.81 -50.23
N SER A 461 -15.59 -15.69 -51.42
CA SER A 461 -15.99 -16.77 -52.30
C SER A 461 -14.82 -17.68 -52.66
N SER A 462 -14.98 -18.99 -52.45
CA SER A 462 -14.39 -19.99 -53.34
C SER A 462 -15.34 -21.18 -53.45
N ALA A 463 -15.48 -21.63 -54.69
CA ALA A 463 -16.54 -22.51 -55.15
C ALA A 463 -16.24 -23.99 -54.87
N THR A 464 -17.33 -24.73 -54.65
CA THR A 464 -17.58 -26.11 -55.11
C THR A 464 -16.62 -27.23 -54.69
N GLY A 465 -17.14 -28.12 -53.86
CA GLY A 465 -16.61 -29.46 -53.64
C GLY A 465 -17.44 -30.24 -52.63
N THR A 466 -18.55 -30.81 -53.11
CA THR A 466 -19.40 -31.79 -52.40
C THR A 466 -18.59 -32.98 -51.88
N HIS A 467 -18.88 -33.48 -50.68
CA HIS A 467 -19.26 -34.88 -50.42
C HIS A 467 -19.44 -35.16 -48.90
N THR A 468 -20.68 -35.51 -48.53
CA THR A 468 -21.12 -36.58 -47.62
C THR A 468 -20.35 -36.89 -46.31
N ALA A 469 -21.10 -36.78 -45.21
CA ALA A 469 -20.77 -37.23 -43.86
C ALA A 469 -20.60 -38.76 -43.74
N VAL A 470 -19.67 -39.21 -42.88
CA VAL A 470 -19.73 -40.51 -42.17
C VAL A 470 -19.09 -40.39 -40.77
N LEU A 471 -19.76 -41.06 -39.84
CA LEU A 471 -19.50 -41.29 -38.42
C LEU A 471 -18.14 -41.92 -38.02
N ALA A 472 -17.85 -41.75 -36.72
CA ALA A 472 -17.35 -42.74 -35.74
C ALA A 472 -15.84 -43.01 -35.56
N ALA A 473 -15.45 -42.80 -34.29
CA ALA A 473 -14.79 -43.74 -33.37
C ALA A 473 -13.31 -44.14 -33.53
N ALA A 474 -12.60 -43.94 -32.42
CA ALA A 474 -11.78 -44.91 -31.69
C ALA A 474 -10.35 -45.29 -32.16
N VAL A 475 -9.40 -44.99 -31.25
CA VAL A 475 -8.44 -45.93 -30.62
C VAL A 475 -7.12 -46.28 -31.35
N CYS A 476 -6.03 -45.93 -30.63
CA CYS A 476 -4.66 -46.48 -30.60
C CYS A 476 -3.79 -46.35 -31.87
N ILE A 477 -2.45 -46.38 -31.88
CA ILE A 477 -1.47 -47.19 -31.14
C ILE A 477 -0.11 -46.45 -31.14
N ALA A 478 0.61 -46.57 -30.03
CA ALA A 478 2.05 -46.31 -29.94
C ALA A 478 2.86 -47.36 -30.72
N ALA A 479 3.86 -46.93 -31.51
CA ALA A 479 4.89 -47.83 -32.00
C ALA A 479 6.26 -47.13 -31.95
N THR A 480 7.01 -47.46 -30.90
CA THR A 480 8.46 -47.60 -30.92
C THR A 480 8.90 -48.58 -32.00
N LEU A 481 9.97 -48.28 -32.77
CA LEU A 481 11.24 -49.06 -32.80
C LEU A 481 12.19 -48.60 -33.93
N ASN A 482 13.48 -48.56 -33.56
CA ASN A 482 14.69 -48.84 -34.35
C ASN A 482 15.20 -47.80 -35.37
N ALA A 483 16.51 -47.52 -35.48
CA ALA A 483 17.73 -48.17 -35.00
C ALA A 483 18.79 -47.07 -34.75
N LEU A 484 19.71 -47.15 -33.79
CA LEU A 484 20.84 -48.08 -33.64
C LEU A 484 21.44 -47.94 -32.24
#